data_AF-A0A9R1PKU5-F1
#
_entry.id   AF-A0A9R1PKU5-F1
#
_cell.length_a   1.000
_cell.length_b   1.000
_cell.length_c   1.000
_cell.angle_alpha   90.00
_cell.angle_beta   90.00
_cell.angle_gamma   90.00
#
_symmetry.space_group_name_H-M   'P 1'
#
loop_
_entity.id
_entity.type
_entity.pdbx_description
1 polymer ?
#
loop_
_entity_poly.entity_id
_entity_poly.type
_entity_poly.pdbx_seq_one_letter_code
_entity_poly.pdbx_strand_id
1 'polypeptide(L)'
;MFVAFVVLLLSLPAPSAGDQLLCAGANGKYSPNSTYLTSLRSLADELTARAMNSHSATGTAGTGSNDKVYGAVLCRGDSTGADCSGRLREAFGRTIDADSTGAAACALHKDVALYSELYQLRFSDEDFLSASSNAPEWVDGTNLNLVPAADARQFDELVAKLTRSLAEAAAAQPDRYATADVPWSSRESERTVYGLAQCMQDMPPERCRACLNGVGAEIRRRIGSSKMGGAIHGARCTLRYETGTQFFTEAATGKINSTEQPKNIDEILRLWKMEDTGSEFSLYDFSQIADATDNFSPGKILGQGGFGPVYKGIFPDGQEVAIKKLAARSRQGLVEFKNEIQLVAKLQHRHLVRLLGCCIHDEEKILIYEYMSNKSLDYFIFDPNRRTSLNWMIRLKIVEGIAQGLLYLHEHSRLRIIHRDLKASNILLDSELNPKISDFGMARIFPSDATQTKTSRLVGTYGYMAPEYAFEGLLSIKSDVFSFGVLLLEIISGKRSAGFQHYGEGEFHNLLQYAWQMWEEERWHEFIDQSIGDEYEPGDMMKYLRLALMCVQVKAVDRPTMSDIVAMLSSDDITVPEPRQPAYSYTRVDVSVNINLSCTRNDITLTTTDGR
;
A
#
# COMPACT_ATOMS: atom_id res chain seq x y z
N MET A 1 -2.15 0.40 36.15
CA MET A 1 -0.80 0.07 35.66
C MET A 1 -0.94 -1.17 34.79
N PHE A 2 -1.25 -0.98 33.50
CA PHE A 2 -1.50 -2.06 32.55
C PHE A 2 -0.27 -2.22 31.65
N VAL A 3 0.32 -3.41 31.67
CA VAL A 3 1.41 -3.82 30.78
C VAL A 3 0.78 -4.26 29.46
N ALA A 4 1.04 -3.51 28.40
CA ALA A 4 0.63 -3.87 27.05
C ALA A 4 1.52 -5.01 26.52
N PHE A 5 0.92 -6.17 26.23
CA PHE A 5 1.56 -7.19 25.41
C PHE A 5 1.36 -6.81 23.93
N VAL A 6 2.40 -6.20 23.35
CA VAL A 6 2.54 -6.06 21.91
C VAL A 6 2.90 -7.44 21.36
N VAL A 7 1.94 -8.13 20.74
CA VAL A 7 2.25 -9.27 19.87
C VAL A 7 2.79 -8.68 18.58
N LEU A 8 4.12 -8.65 18.48
CA LEU A 8 4.84 -8.39 17.24
C LEU A 8 4.53 -9.57 16.31
N LEU A 9 3.55 -9.41 15.41
CA LEU A 9 3.42 -10.28 14.25
C LEU A 9 4.63 -9.99 13.36
N LEU A 10 5.70 -10.77 13.56
CA LEU A 10 6.76 -10.91 12.57
C LEU A 10 6.08 -11.44 11.31
N SER A 11 5.88 -10.54 10.34
CA SER A 11 5.54 -10.91 8.98
C SER A 11 6.60 -11.89 8.49
N LEU A 12 6.26 -13.18 8.41
CA LEU A 12 7.08 -14.12 7.66
C LEU A 12 7.08 -13.63 6.20
N PRO A 13 8.24 -13.37 5.60
CA PRO A 13 8.30 -12.99 4.19
C PRO A 13 7.67 -14.11 3.35
N ALA A 14 7.01 -13.71 2.26
CA ALA A 14 6.57 -14.60 1.20
C ALA A 14 7.75 -15.51 0.76
N PRO A 15 7.49 -16.76 0.32
CA PRO A 15 8.55 -17.72 0.02
C PRO A 15 9.47 -17.16 -1.08
N SER A 16 10.72 -16.86 -0.72
CA SER A 16 11.78 -16.56 -1.69
C SER A 16 12.19 -17.85 -2.40
N ALA A 17 12.71 -17.72 -3.62
CA ALA A 17 13.51 -18.78 -4.24
C ALA A 17 14.63 -19.21 -3.27
N GLY A 18 14.91 -20.52 -3.18
CA GLY A 18 15.84 -21.07 -2.19
C GLY A 18 17.30 -20.60 -2.36
N ASP A 19 18.11 -20.77 -1.31
CA ASP A 19 19.55 -20.45 -1.31
C ASP A 19 20.30 -21.12 -2.48
N GLN A 20 21.21 -20.39 -3.13
CA GLN A 20 22.07 -20.93 -4.19
C GLN A 20 23.43 -21.34 -3.64
N LEU A 21 23.72 -22.65 -3.69
CA LEU A 21 25.00 -23.23 -3.29
C LEU A 21 25.84 -23.60 -4.54
N LEU A 22 27.11 -23.20 -4.55
CA LEU A 22 28.07 -23.38 -5.66
C LEU A 22 29.40 -23.87 -5.12
N CYS A 23 29.91 -24.98 -5.65
CA CYS A 23 31.11 -25.61 -5.10
C CYS A 23 31.98 -26.20 -6.20
N ALA A 24 33.30 -26.14 -6.02
CA ALA A 24 34.24 -26.66 -7.00
C ALA A 24 34.10 -28.18 -7.20
N GLY A 25 34.55 -28.68 -8.37
CA GLY A 25 34.52 -30.10 -8.71
C GLY A 25 35.41 -30.99 -7.82
N ALA A 26 35.33 -32.31 -8.00
CA ALA A 26 35.87 -33.33 -7.09
C ALA A 26 37.36 -33.22 -6.70
N ASN A 27 38.19 -32.48 -7.45
CA ASN A 27 39.62 -32.29 -7.16
C ASN A 27 39.90 -31.23 -6.08
N GLY A 28 38.89 -30.47 -5.64
CA GLY A 28 39.00 -29.40 -4.66
C GLY A 28 38.48 -29.77 -3.27
N LYS A 29 38.65 -31.01 -2.80
CA LYS A 29 38.16 -31.45 -1.47
C LYS A 29 39.26 -31.49 -0.40
N TYR A 30 38.88 -31.28 0.87
CA TYR A 30 39.72 -31.48 2.05
C TYR A 30 39.29 -32.72 2.86
N SER A 31 40.19 -33.25 3.69
CA SER A 31 39.86 -34.42 4.54
C SER A 31 39.14 -34.01 5.84
N PRO A 32 38.20 -34.82 6.36
CA PRO A 32 37.41 -34.51 7.58
C PRO A 32 38.19 -34.21 8.87
N ASN A 33 39.51 -34.45 8.92
CA ASN A 33 40.40 -34.17 10.05
C ASN A 33 41.65 -33.37 9.63
N SER A 34 41.54 -32.58 8.56
CA SER A 34 42.66 -31.80 8.03
C SER A 34 42.90 -30.51 8.83
N THR A 35 44.15 -30.02 8.81
CA THR A 35 44.51 -28.68 9.30
C THR A 35 43.77 -27.57 8.56
N TYR A 36 43.36 -27.82 7.31
CA TYR A 36 42.46 -26.94 6.55
C TYR A 36 41.10 -26.79 7.23
N LEU A 37 40.46 -27.88 7.66
CA LEU A 37 39.17 -27.82 8.37
C LEU A 37 39.29 -27.03 9.69
N THR A 38 40.38 -27.23 10.44
CA THR A 38 40.63 -26.44 11.66
C THR A 38 40.76 -24.95 11.35
N SER A 39 41.50 -24.61 10.29
CA SER A 39 41.67 -23.22 9.84
C SER A 39 40.35 -22.61 9.36
N LEU A 40 39.55 -23.37 8.61
CA LEU A 40 38.22 -22.96 8.13
C LEU A 40 37.24 -22.71 9.29
N ARG A 41 37.21 -23.58 10.30
CA ARG A 41 36.37 -23.37 11.50
C ARG A 41 36.79 -22.13 12.29
N SER A 42 38.10 -21.96 12.48
CA SER A 42 38.63 -20.75 13.13
C SER A 42 38.27 -19.49 12.34
N LEU A 43 38.35 -19.53 11.01
CA LEU A 43 37.98 -18.42 10.15
C LEU A 43 36.46 -18.15 10.20
N ALA A 44 35.63 -19.20 10.20
CA ALA A 44 34.18 -19.09 10.30
C ALA A 44 33.74 -18.37 11.58
N ASP A 45 34.34 -18.71 12.72
CA ASP A 45 34.08 -18.06 14.01
C ASP A 45 34.50 -16.58 13.98
N GLU A 46 35.69 -16.27 13.43
CA GLU A 46 36.17 -14.88 13.32
C GLU A 46 35.25 -14.04 12.42
N LEU A 47 34.94 -14.54 11.22
CA LEU A 47 34.10 -13.84 10.25
C LEU A 47 32.70 -13.59 10.79
N THR A 48 32.11 -14.59 11.45
CA THR A 48 30.80 -14.48 12.10
C THR A 48 30.81 -13.42 13.20
N ALA A 49 31.83 -13.42 14.06
CA ALA A 49 31.95 -12.46 15.16
C ALA A 49 32.16 -11.02 14.66
N ARG A 50 32.94 -10.84 13.58
CA ARG A 50 33.15 -9.52 12.99
C ARG A 50 31.91 -9.02 12.27
N ALA A 51 31.31 -9.84 11.40
CA ALA A 51 30.11 -9.49 10.64
C ALA A 51 28.90 -9.19 11.54
N MET A 52 28.84 -9.72 12.76
CA MET A 52 27.85 -9.32 13.76
C MET A 52 27.83 -7.80 14.01
N ASN A 53 28.97 -7.12 13.90
CA ASN A 53 29.10 -5.69 14.18
C ASN A 53 29.16 -4.82 12.92
N SER A 54 29.58 -5.38 11.78
CA SER A 54 29.88 -4.64 10.55
C SER A 54 29.07 -5.10 9.33
N HIS A 55 28.18 -6.08 9.50
CA HIS A 55 27.41 -6.78 8.45
C HIS A 55 28.26 -7.43 7.36
N SER A 56 29.59 -7.33 7.42
CA SER A 56 30.50 -7.94 6.47
C SER A 56 31.87 -8.16 7.11
N ALA A 57 32.56 -9.19 6.66
CA ALA A 57 33.92 -9.47 7.08
C ALA A 57 34.67 -10.26 6.02
N THR A 58 35.98 -10.05 5.95
CA THR A 58 36.91 -10.86 5.16
C THR A 58 38.09 -11.27 6.01
N GLY A 59 38.70 -12.41 5.71
CA GLY A 59 39.83 -12.90 6.47
C GLY A 59 40.53 -14.08 5.82
N THR A 60 41.64 -14.46 6.42
CA THR A 60 42.39 -15.65 6.05
C THR A 60 42.86 -16.35 7.31
N ALA A 61 42.92 -17.68 7.26
CA ALA A 61 43.47 -18.53 8.32
C ALA A 61 44.38 -19.60 7.70
N GLY A 62 45.27 -20.17 8.52
CA GLY A 62 46.30 -21.11 8.07
C GLY A 62 47.59 -20.41 7.64
N THR A 63 48.72 -21.11 7.77
CA THR A 63 50.07 -20.55 7.54
C THR A 63 50.86 -21.27 6.45
N GLY A 64 50.52 -22.53 6.17
CA GLY A 64 51.10 -23.29 5.06
C GLY A 64 50.21 -23.28 3.81
N SER A 65 50.76 -23.75 2.69
CA SER A 65 50.04 -23.78 1.41
C SER A 65 48.83 -24.73 1.38
N ASN A 66 48.78 -25.70 2.31
CA ASN A 66 47.75 -26.76 2.31
C ASN A 66 46.64 -26.54 3.35
N ASP A 67 46.84 -25.62 4.29
CA ASP A 67 45.92 -25.24 5.36
C ASP A 67 45.38 -23.82 5.22
N LYS A 68 45.88 -23.04 4.24
CA LYS A 68 45.43 -21.67 4.01
C LYS A 68 44.02 -21.63 3.43
N VAL A 69 43.17 -20.81 4.04
CA VAL A 69 41.80 -20.53 3.60
C VAL A 69 41.56 -19.03 3.57
N TYR A 70 40.84 -18.58 2.56
CA TYR A 70 40.34 -17.22 2.41
C TYR A 70 38.83 -17.26 2.53
N GLY A 71 38.25 -16.26 3.22
CA GLY A 71 36.82 -16.25 3.51
C GLY A 71 36.26 -14.85 3.48
N ALA A 72 35.00 -14.77 3.08
CA ALA A 72 34.27 -13.53 2.92
C ALA A 72 32.79 -13.75 3.23
N VAL A 73 32.21 -12.89 4.07
CA VAL A 73 30.80 -12.92 4.45
C VAL A 73 30.18 -11.53 4.29
N LEU A 74 28.93 -11.50 3.86
CA LEU A 74 28.14 -10.28 3.70
C LEU A 74 26.70 -10.56 4.11
N CYS A 75 26.25 -9.98 5.21
CA CYS A 75 24.85 -9.94 5.62
C CYS A 75 24.19 -8.68 5.09
N ARG A 76 22.89 -8.73 4.84
CA ARG A 76 22.13 -7.54 4.43
C ARG A 76 22.22 -6.45 5.50
N GLY A 77 22.46 -5.20 5.08
CA GLY A 77 22.72 -4.08 5.99
C GLY A 77 21.59 -3.75 6.99
N ASP A 78 20.35 -4.13 6.66
CA ASP A 78 19.15 -3.94 7.51
C ASP A 78 18.89 -5.13 8.48
N SER A 79 19.80 -6.11 8.54
CA SER A 79 19.71 -7.22 9.51
C SER A 79 20.27 -6.82 10.88
N THR A 80 19.76 -7.41 11.96
CA THR A 80 20.37 -7.23 13.28
C THR A 80 21.67 -8.04 13.37
N GLY A 81 22.63 -7.62 14.19
CA GLY A 81 23.88 -8.38 14.38
C GLY A 81 23.64 -9.83 14.84
N ALA A 82 22.64 -10.04 15.71
CA ALA A 82 22.24 -11.38 16.15
C ALA A 82 21.71 -12.23 14.99
N ASP A 83 20.84 -11.66 14.16
CA ASP A 83 20.26 -12.30 12.97
C ASP A 83 21.33 -12.64 11.93
N CYS A 84 22.22 -11.70 11.62
CA CYS A 84 23.38 -11.93 10.75
C CYS A 84 24.25 -13.08 11.28
N SER A 85 24.67 -13.02 12.55
CA SER A 85 25.52 -14.05 13.13
C SER A 85 24.85 -15.44 13.17
N GLY A 86 23.53 -15.50 13.43
CA GLY A 86 22.77 -16.74 13.44
C GLY A 86 22.73 -17.40 12.06
N ARG A 87 22.40 -16.62 11.02
CA ARG A 87 22.39 -17.11 9.62
C ARG A 87 23.76 -17.56 9.16
N LEU A 88 24.83 -16.84 9.51
CA LEU A 88 26.19 -17.24 9.17
C LEU A 88 26.60 -18.55 9.86
N ARG A 89 26.27 -18.76 11.13
CA ARG A 89 26.52 -20.05 11.81
C ARG A 89 25.80 -21.19 11.12
N GLU A 90 24.55 -21.00 10.75
CA GLU A 90 23.78 -22.01 10.03
C GLU A 90 24.38 -22.29 8.64
N ALA A 91 24.74 -21.25 7.90
CA ALA A 91 25.39 -21.34 6.60
C ALA A 91 26.74 -22.09 6.64
N PHE A 92 27.59 -21.75 7.62
CA PHE A 92 28.84 -22.47 7.86
C PHE A 92 28.58 -23.91 8.29
N GLY A 93 27.63 -24.17 9.19
CA GLY A 93 27.24 -25.54 9.57
C GLY A 93 26.82 -26.37 8.37
N ARG A 94 25.95 -25.82 7.50
CA ARG A 94 25.49 -26.49 6.27
C ARG A 94 26.59 -26.77 5.24
N THR A 95 27.66 -25.96 5.21
CA THR A 95 28.75 -26.07 4.22
C THR A 95 29.97 -26.83 4.74
N ILE A 96 30.19 -26.83 6.06
CA ILE A 96 31.33 -27.47 6.72
C ILE A 96 30.95 -28.84 7.29
N ASP A 97 29.82 -28.93 8.00
CA ASP A 97 29.42 -30.12 8.75
C ASP A 97 28.49 -30.99 7.89
N ALA A 98 28.89 -32.25 7.67
CA ALA A 98 28.06 -33.22 6.97
C ALA A 98 27.01 -33.77 7.94
N ASP A 99 25.72 -33.66 7.61
CA ASP A 99 24.69 -34.35 8.38
C ASP A 99 24.72 -35.87 8.14
N SER A 100 24.27 -36.60 9.16
CA SER A 100 24.11 -38.06 9.26
C SER A 100 23.30 -38.72 8.13
N THR A 101 22.64 -37.92 7.29
CA THR A 101 21.84 -38.32 6.13
C THR A 101 22.60 -38.27 4.80
N GLY A 102 23.84 -37.76 4.78
CA GLY A 102 24.74 -37.84 3.62
C GLY A 102 24.46 -36.85 2.48
N ALA A 103 23.67 -35.78 2.70
CA ALA A 103 23.23 -34.87 1.64
C ALA A 103 23.56 -33.38 1.89
N ALA A 104 24.72 -33.05 2.46
CA ALA A 104 25.26 -31.69 2.33
C ALA A 104 26.02 -31.60 1.01
N ALA A 105 25.41 -31.00 -0.03
CA ALA A 105 25.88 -31.05 -1.42
C ALA A 105 27.32 -30.55 -1.66
N CYS A 106 27.92 -29.87 -0.67
CA CYS A 106 29.28 -29.31 -0.74
C CYS A 106 30.17 -29.61 0.47
N ALA A 107 29.77 -30.55 1.32
CA ALA A 107 30.63 -30.94 2.43
C ALA A 107 32.02 -31.33 1.92
N LEU A 108 33.05 -30.88 2.64
CA LEU A 108 34.46 -31.14 2.36
C LEU A 108 35.03 -30.42 1.14
N HIS A 109 34.32 -29.50 0.48
CA HIS A 109 34.89 -28.74 -0.64
C HIS A 109 35.69 -27.55 -0.12
N LYS A 110 36.80 -27.22 -0.78
CA LYS A 110 37.68 -26.11 -0.41
C LYS A 110 37.21 -24.78 -0.97
N ASP A 111 36.56 -24.76 -2.14
CA ASP A 111 35.95 -23.56 -2.75
C ASP A 111 34.42 -23.70 -2.79
N VAL A 112 33.76 -22.87 -1.99
CA VAL A 112 32.31 -22.89 -1.75
C VAL A 112 31.79 -21.46 -1.73
N ALA A 113 30.71 -21.21 -2.46
CA ALA A 113 29.92 -20.00 -2.36
C ALA A 113 28.45 -20.35 -2.09
N LEU A 114 27.86 -19.71 -1.10
CA LEU A 114 26.46 -19.84 -0.71
C LEU A 114 25.85 -18.44 -0.74
N TYR A 115 24.84 -18.27 -1.57
CA TYR A 115 24.16 -17.00 -1.78
C TYR A 115 22.69 -17.12 -1.43
N SER A 116 22.23 -16.21 -0.58
CA SER A 116 20.84 -16.05 -0.17
C SER A 116 20.44 -14.59 -0.35
N GLU A 117 19.14 -14.30 -0.31
CA GLU A 117 18.63 -12.92 -0.31
C GLU A 117 19.13 -12.12 0.90
N LEU A 118 19.46 -12.80 2.00
CA LEU A 118 19.74 -12.19 3.30
C LEU A 118 21.22 -12.20 3.67
N TYR A 119 22.02 -13.08 3.05
CA TYR A 119 23.44 -13.21 3.32
C TYR A 119 24.18 -13.88 2.15
N GLN A 120 25.48 -13.63 2.09
CA GLN A 120 26.41 -14.25 1.16
C GLN A 120 27.61 -14.78 1.95
N LEU A 121 28.03 -15.99 1.62
CA LEU A 121 29.16 -16.68 2.21
C LEU A 121 30.04 -17.21 1.08
N ARG A 122 31.35 -16.96 1.13
CA ARG A 122 32.32 -17.63 0.29
C ARG A 122 33.58 -17.98 1.05
N PHE A 123 34.12 -19.17 0.82
CA PHE A 123 35.48 -19.52 1.22
C PHE A 123 36.19 -20.32 0.12
N SER A 124 37.52 -20.23 0.08
CA SER A 124 38.37 -20.89 -0.92
C SER A 124 39.79 -21.13 -0.38
N ASP A 125 40.48 -22.15 -0.88
CA ASP A 125 41.93 -22.29 -0.73
C ASP A 125 42.73 -21.39 -1.69
N GLU A 126 42.06 -20.80 -2.68
CA GLU A 126 42.61 -19.79 -3.60
C GLU A 126 42.33 -18.37 -3.11
N ASP A 127 43.27 -17.46 -3.31
CA ASP A 127 43.11 -16.06 -2.91
C ASP A 127 42.18 -15.30 -3.86
N PHE A 128 40.89 -15.29 -3.53
CA PHE A 128 39.89 -14.47 -4.22
C PHE A 128 39.72 -13.07 -3.62
N LEU A 129 40.35 -12.77 -2.47
CA LEU A 129 40.21 -11.49 -1.80
C LEU A 129 41.06 -10.40 -2.45
N SER A 130 42.23 -10.78 -2.99
CA SER A 130 43.10 -9.88 -3.74
C SER A 130 42.54 -9.50 -5.12
N ALA A 131 41.76 -10.40 -5.73
CA ALA A 131 41.06 -10.14 -6.98
C ALA A 131 39.95 -9.08 -6.80
N SER A 132 39.72 -8.26 -7.85
CA SER A 132 38.56 -7.36 -7.92
C SER A 132 37.28 -8.05 -8.41
N SER A 133 37.29 -9.38 -8.51
CA SER A 133 36.20 -10.15 -9.07
C SER A 133 35.07 -10.33 -8.07
N ASN A 134 33.83 -10.18 -8.54
CA ASN A 134 32.63 -10.53 -7.78
C ASN A 134 32.18 -11.99 -8.05
N ALA A 135 32.83 -12.69 -8.98
CA ALA A 135 32.50 -14.05 -9.38
C ALA A 135 32.95 -15.09 -8.34
N PRO A 136 32.23 -16.23 -8.18
CA PRO A 136 31.03 -16.58 -8.93
C PRO A 136 29.83 -15.77 -8.45
N GLU A 137 28.91 -15.49 -9.37
CA GLU A 137 27.72 -14.71 -9.09
C GLU A 137 26.48 -15.58 -9.27
N TRP A 138 25.53 -15.44 -8.36
CA TRP A 138 24.17 -15.93 -8.54
C TRP A 138 23.33 -14.86 -9.21
N VAL A 139 22.77 -15.20 -10.38
CA VAL A 139 21.80 -14.36 -11.09
C VAL A 139 20.42 -14.85 -10.74
N ASP A 140 19.65 -13.97 -10.10
CA ASP A 140 18.31 -14.26 -9.63
C ASP A 140 17.29 -13.38 -10.37
N GLY A 141 16.43 -14.05 -11.13
CA GLY A 141 15.31 -13.45 -11.86
C GLY A 141 14.11 -13.26 -10.95
N THR A 142 14.22 -12.34 -9.99
CA THR A 142 13.23 -12.16 -8.92
C THR A 142 11.81 -11.91 -9.45
N ASN A 143 11.69 -11.14 -10.53
CA ASN A 143 10.43 -10.86 -11.21
C ASN A 143 10.62 -10.72 -12.72
N LEU A 144 10.41 -11.84 -13.42
CA LEU A 144 10.65 -11.95 -14.87
C LEU A 144 9.53 -11.39 -15.74
N ASN A 145 8.48 -10.80 -15.14
CA ASN A 145 7.43 -10.12 -15.88
C ASN A 145 8.01 -8.99 -16.73
N LEU A 146 7.38 -8.72 -17.86
CA LEU A 146 7.75 -7.64 -18.77
C LEU A 146 6.93 -6.38 -18.45
N VAL A 147 7.58 -5.22 -18.53
CA VAL A 147 6.84 -3.97 -18.66
C VAL A 147 6.21 -3.86 -20.05
N PRO A 148 5.09 -3.11 -20.22
CA PRO A 148 4.49 -2.88 -21.52
C PRO A 148 5.52 -2.37 -22.53
N ALA A 149 5.46 -2.88 -23.77
CA ALA A 149 6.46 -2.56 -24.80
C ALA A 149 6.58 -1.05 -25.08
N ALA A 150 5.48 -0.30 -24.94
CA ALA A 150 5.46 1.16 -25.09
C ALA A 150 6.32 1.88 -24.05
N ASP A 151 6.47 1.30 -22.85
CA ASP A 151 7.15 1.91 -21.70
C ASP A 151 8.55 1.30 -21.45
N ALA A 152 8.90 0.23 -22.18
CA ALA A 152 10.13 -0.56 -22.03
C ALA A 152 11.40 0.30 -21.96
N ARG A 153 11.57 1.22 -22.92
CA ARG A 153 12.74 2.10 -22.98
C ARG A 153 12.85 3.01 -21.76
N GLN A 154 11.74 3.63 -21.36
CA GLN A 154 11.71 4.56 -20.24
C GLN A 154 11.97 3.82 -18.92
N PHE A 155 11.43 2.61 -18.78
CA PHE A 155 11.70 1.75 -17.64
C PHE A 155 13.17 1.34 -17.55
N ASP A 156 13.77 0.94 -18.67
CA ASP A 156 15.19 0.54 -18.71
C ASP A 156 16.14 1.70 -18.38
N GLU A 157 15.79 2.92 -18.79
CA GLU A 157 16.49 4.15 -18.41
C GLU A 157 16.33 4.46 -16.91
N LEU A 158 15.13 4.26 -16.36
CA LEU A 158 14.86 4.42 -14.93
C LEU A 158 15.68 3.45 -14.08
N VAL A 159 15.65 2.15 -14.42
CA VAL A 159 16.40 1.12 -13.70
C VAL A 159 17.90 1.39 -13.78
N ALA A 160 18.44 1.77 -14.94
CA ALA A 160 19.86 2.12 -15.06
C ALA A 160 20.25 3.35 -14.22
N LYS A 161 19.36 4.35 -14.10
CA LYS A 161 19.58 5.50 -13.22
C LYS A 161 19.52 5.09 -11.75
N LEU A 162 18.56 4.26 -11.38
CA LEU A 162 18.38 3.72 -10.03
C LEU A 162 19.63 2.94 -9.58
N THR A 163 20.07 1.96 -10.37
CA THR A 163 21.22 1.12 -10.02
C THR A 163 22.52 1.91 -9.92
N ARG A 164 22.75 2.87 -10.82
CA ARG A 164 23.92 3.77 -10.73
C ARG A 164 23.88 4.66 -9.49
N SER A 165 22.70 5.22 -9.17
CA SER A 165 22.56 6.08 -8.00
C SER A 165 22.74 5.29 -6.69
N LEU A 166 22.23 4.06 -6.64
CA LEU A 166 22.46 3.13 -5.54
C LEU A 166 23.94 2.78 -5.39
N ALA A 167 24.66 2.56 -6.50
CA ALA A 167 26.10 2.32 -6.47
C ALA A 167 26.88 3.50 -5.86
N GLU A 168 26.52 4.73 -6.23
CA GLU A 168 27.10 5.94 -5.63
C GLU A 168 26.76 6.08 -4.15
N ALA A 169 25.49 5.89 -3.80
CA ALA A 169 25.02 6.02 -2.42
C ALA A 169 25.70 4.99 -1.51
N ALA A 170 25.73 3.71 -1.91
CA ALA A 170 26.40 2.66 -1.15
C ALA A 170 27.89 2.95 -1.00
N ALA A 171 28.58 3.37 -2.08
CA ALA A 171 30.00 3.70 -2.01
C ALA A 171 30.31 4.89 -1.06
N ALA A 172 29.37 5.83 -0.90
CA ALA A 172 29.52 6.98 -0.02
C ALA A 172 29.25 6.67 1.46
N GLN A 173 28.46 5.63 1.77
CA GLN A 173 28.10 5.29 3.15
C GLN A 173 29.21 4.49 3.85
N PRO A 174 29.48 4.73 5.15
CA PRO A 174 30.47 3.96 5.92
C PRO A 174 30.16 2.47 6.03
N ASP A 175 28.89 2.07 6.03
CA ASP A 175 28.42 0.67 6.07
C ASP A 175 28.32 0.03 4.69
N ARG A 176 28.58 0.81 3.62
CA ARG A 176 28.53 0.38 2.23
C ARG A 176 27.18 -0.17 1.78
N TYR A 177 26.10 0.30 2.42
CA TYR A 177 24.73 -0.12 2.17
C TYR A 177 23.87 1.05 1.71
N ALA A 178 23.02 0.83 0.70
CA ALA A 178 22.06 1.83 0.27
C ALA A 178 20.77 1.18 -0.24
N THR A 179 19.67 1.88 0.03
CA THR A 179 18.33 1.55 -0.47
C THR A 179 17.70 2.78 -1.09
N ALA A 180 16.85 2.55 -2.10
CA ALA A 180 16.15 3.59 -2.81
C ALA A 180 14.78 3.09 -3.27
N ASP A 181 13.82 4.00 -3.31
CA ASP A 181 12.50 3.77 -3.90
C ASP A 181 12.22 4.85 -4.94
N VAL A 182 11.81 4.44 -6.14
CA VAL A 182 11.52 5.36 -7.25
C VAL A 182 10.13 5.09 -7.80
N PRO A 183 9.24 6.09 -7.82
CA PRO A 183 7.93 5.95 -8.46
C PRO A 183 8.08 5.60 -9.95
N TRP A 184 7.29 4.63 -10.39
CA TRP A 184 7.19 4.22 -11.79
C TRP A 184 5.71 4.15 -12.18
N SER A 185 5.28 5.04 -13.06
CA SER A 185 3.93 5.02 -13.62
C SER A 185 4.01 4.52 -15.05
N SER A 186 3.41 3.36 -15.33
CA SER A 186 3.06 2.98 -16.69
C SER A 186 1.70 3.57 -17.05
N ARG A 187 1.32 3.52 -18.33
CA ARG A 187 -0.04 3.91 -18.77
C ARG A 187 -1.17 3.13 -18.09
N GLU A 188 -0.84 1.97 -17.51
CA GLU A 188 -1.78 0.99 -16.96
C GLU A 188 -1.70 0.88 -15.42
N SER A 189 -0.60 1.29 -14.78
CA SER A 189 -0.45 1.15 -13.32
C SER A 189 0.63 2.08 -12.73
N GLU A 190 0.34 2.63 -11.56
CA GLU A 190 1.37 3.22 -10.69
C GLU A 190 1.99 2.14 -9.80
N ARG A 191 3.31 1.99 -9.90
CA ARG A 191 4.13 1.09 -9.09
C ARG A 191 5.32 1.86 -8.54
N THR A 192 6.10 1.20 -7.71
CA THR A 192 7.38 1.72 -7.21
C THR A 192 8.45 0.70 -7.55
N VAL A 193 9.58 1.16 -8.08
CA VAL A 193 10.78 0.35 -8.24
C VAL A 193 11.62 0.55 -6.99
N TYR A 194 11.75 -0.51 -6.19
CA TYR A 194 12.60 -0.57 -5.02
C TYR A 194 13.96 -1.10 -5.44
N GLY A 195 15.04 -0.56 -4.88
CA GLY A 195 16.38 -1.06 -5.13
C GLY A 195 17.24 -1.03 -3.89
N LEU A 196 18.18 -1.97 -3.86
CA LEU A 196 19.17 -2.16 -2.80
C LEU A 196 20.52 -2.45 -3.45
N ALA A 197 21.56 -1.81 -2.94
CA ALA A 197 22.93 -2.10 -3.30
C ALA A 197 23.78 -2.18 -2.05
N GLN A 198 24.67 -3.17 -2.01
CA GLN A 198 25.58 -3.34 -0.89
C GLN A 198 26.91 -3.90 -1.39
N CYS A 199 28.00 -3.43 -0.80
CA CYS A 199 29.32 -4.03 -0.97
C CYS A 199 29.96 -4.26 0.41
N MET A 200 31.02 -5.05 0.49
CA MET A 200 31.75 -5.24 1.74
C MET A 200 32.30 -3.92 2.30
N GLN A 201 32.22 -3.77 3.62
CA GLN A 201 32.56 -2.53 4.31
C GLN A 201 34.05 -2.15 4.18
N ASP A 202 34.93 -3.14 4.07
CA ASP A 202 36.38 -2.97 3.89
C ASP A 202 36.75 -2.45 2.50
N MET A 203 35.81 -2.43 1.54
CA MET A 203 36.12 -1.95 0.19
C MET A 203 36.23 -0.43 0.12
N PRO A 204 37.27 0.09 -0.56
CA PRO A 204 37.35 1.51 -0.91
C PRO A 204 36.13 1.94 -1.73
N PRO A 205 35.64 3.18 -1.59
CA PRO A 205 34.47 3.69 -2.31
C PRO A 205 34.55 3.45 -3.83
N GLU A 206 35.71 3.68 -4.44
CA GLU A 206 35.92 3.47 -5.89
C GLU A 206 35.73 2.00 -6.31
N ARG A 207 36.22 1.05 -5.50
CA ARG A 207 36.07 -0.39 -5.79
C ARG A 207 34.62 -0.83 -5.56
N CYS A 208 33.97 -0.31 -4.53
CA CYS A 208 32.56 -0.56 -4.26
C CYS A 208 31.68 -0.12 -5.45
N ARG A 209 31.85 1.13 -5.88
CA ARG A 209 31.16 1.72 -7.03
C ARG A 209 31.39 0.92 -8.30
N ALA A 210 32.65 0.56 -8.59
CA ALA A 210 32.99 -0.23 -9.77
C ALA A 210 32.33 -1.63 -9.74
N CYS A 211 32.35 -2.30 -8.58
CA CYS A 211 31.70 -3.60 -8.39
C CYS A 211 30.19 -3.50 -8.68
N LEU A 212 29.50 -2.58 -8.01
CA LEU A 212 28.04 -2.41 -8.14
C LEU A 212 27.61 -1.97 -9.55
N ASN A 213 28.38 -1.10 -10.20
CA ASN A 213 28.12 -0.73 -11.60
C ASN A 213 28.30 -1.92 -12.56
N GLY A 214 29.30 -2.77 -12.30
CA GLY A 214 29.49 -4.03 -13.03
C GLY A 214 28.29 -4.96 -12.87
N VAL A 215 27.82 -5.13 -11.63
CA VAL A 215 26.61 -5.93 -11.34
C VAL A 215 25.37 -5.37 -12.05
N GLY A 216 25.18 -4.05 -12.05
CA GLY A 216 24.08 -3.41 -12.79
C GLY A 216 24.13 -3.65 -14.31
N ALA A 217 25.33 -3.68 -14.90
CA ALA A 217 25.51 -4.03 -16.30
C ALA A 217 25.22 -5.52 -16.58
N GLU A 218 25.64 -6.41 -15.67
CA GLU A 218 25.39 -7.85 -15.76
C GLU A 218 23.92 -8.22 -15.60
N ILE A 219 23.17 -7.51 -14.74
CA ILE A 219 21.71 -7.62 -14.66
C ILE A 219 21.09 -7.39 -16.04
N ARG A 220 21.45 -6.27 -16.70
CA ARG A 220 20.94 -5.96 -18.04
C ARG A 220 21.34 -7.02 -19.07
N ARG A 221 22.55 -7.57 -18.99
CA ARG A 221 23.07 -8.56 -19.95
C ARG A 221 22.49 -9.96 -19.76
N ARG A 222 22.40 -10.45 -18.53
CA ARG A 222 22.06 -11.84 -18.20
C ARG A 222 20.58 -12.06 -17.87
N ILE A 223 19.92 -11.08 -17.24
CA ILE A 223 18.46 -11.16 -16.93
C ILE A 223 17.65 -10.58 -18.11
N GLY A 224 18.21 -9.57 -18.77
CA GLY A 224 17.60 -8.92 -19.94
C GLY A 224 16.91 -7.61 -19.60
N SER A 225 16.60 -6.85 -20.64
CA SER A 225 15.91 -5.57 -20.56
C SER A 225 14.41 -5.74 -20.25
N SER A 226 13.81 -4.67 -19.73
CA SER A 226 12.37 -4.51 -19.55
C SER A 226 11.76 -5.49 -18.52
N LYS A 227 12.59 -6.07 -17.65
CA LYS A 227 12.18 -6.99 -16.59
C LYS A 227 11.79 -6.24 -15.33
N MET A 228 10.71 -6.64 -14.67
CA MET A 228 10.19 -5.92 -13.51
C MET A 228 11.02 -6.10 -12.23
N GLY A 229 11.91 -7.09 -12.20
CA GLY A 229 12.86 -7.26 -11.11
C GLY A 229 14.07 -8.10 -11.54
N GLY A 230 15.15 -7.95 -10.80
CA GLY A 230 16.37 -8.71 -11.00
C GLY A 230 17.39 -8.45 -9.91
N ALA A 231 18.12 -9.50 -9.55
CA ALA A 231 19.18 -9.45 -8.59
C ALA A 231 20.42 -10.20 -9.07
N ILE A 232 21.57 -9.71 -8.66
CA ILE A 232 22.82 -10.46 -8.74
C ILE A 232 23.48 -10.40 -7.37
N HIS A 233 23.82 -11.58 -6.85
CA HIS A 233 24.49 -11.79 -5.58
C HIS A 233 25.89 -12.33 -5.83
N GLY A 234 26.90 -11.66 -5.29
CA GLY A 234 28.28 -12.12 -5.34
C GLY A 234 28.95 -11.99 -3.98
N ALA A 235 30.18 -12.50 -3.90
CA ALA A 235 30.92 -12.53 -2.65
C ALA A 235 31.31 -11.13 -2.16
N ARG A 236 31.44 -10.14 -3.05
CA ARG A 236 31.94 -8.80 -2.72
C ARG A 236 30.84 -7.75 -2.73
N CYS A 237 29.94 -7.81 -3.71
CA CYS A 237 28.83 -6.88 -3.81
C CYS A 237 27.57 -7.55 -4.35
N THR A 238 26.44 -6.96 -4.00
CA THR A 238 25.12 -7.39 -4.44
C THR A 238 24.28 -6.19 -4.85
N LEU A 239 23.46 -6.37 -5.87
CA LEU A 239 22.49 -5.37 -6.32
C LEU A 239 21.19 -6.09 -6.65
N ARG A 240 20.07 -5.52 -6.18
CA ARG A 240 18.72 -5.97 -6.50
C ARG A 240 17.82 -4.78 -6.78
N TYR A 241 16.94 -4.95 -7.75
CA TYR A 241 15.75 -4.10 -7.88
C TYR A 241 14.50 -4.96 -8.04
N GLU A 242 13.37 -4.44 -7.57
CA GLU A 242 12.07 -5.11 -7.64
C GLU A 242 10.95 -4.08 -7.80
N THR A 243 9.96 -4.39 -8.63
CA THR A 243 8.84 -3.49 -8.89
C THR A 243 7.59 -3.93 -8.11
N GLY A 244 7.06 -3.03 -7.28
CA GLY A 244 5.80 -3.22 -6.56
C GLY A 244 5.93 -3.88 -5.19
N THR A 245 7.10 -4.46 -4.87
CA THR A 245 7.36 -5.14 -3.59
C THR A 245 8.61 -4.57 -2.94
N GLN A 246 8.46 -3.95 -1.77
CA GLN A 246 9.60 -3.57 -0.93
C GLN A 246 10.14 -4.81 -0.22
N PHE A 247 11.47 -5.00 -0.23
CA PHE A 247 12.12 -6.21 0.30
C PHE A 247 13.19 -5.92 1.37
N PHE A 248 13.22 -4.70 1.90
CA PHE A 248 14.11 -4.24 2.97
C PHE A 248 13.31 -3.48 4.03
N THR A 249 13.78 -3.49 5.28
CA THR A 249 13.04 -2.97 6.45
C THR A 249 13.25 -1.48 6.72
N GLU A 250 14.38 -0.91 6.29
CA GLU A 250 14.72 0.50 6.54
C GLU A 250 14.10 1.48 5.54
N ALA A 251 13.99 2.75 5.93
CA ALA A 251 13.58 3.83 5.03
C ALA A 251 14.69 4.09 3.98
N ALA A 252 14.30 4.34 2.73
CA ALA A 252 15.24 4.62 1.64
C ALA A 252 16.25 5.73 1.99
N THR A 253 17.52 5.35 2.07
CA THR A 253 18.63 6.25 2.45
C THR A 253 19.03 7.19 1.31
N GLY A 254 18.77 6.80 0.07
CA GLY A 254 18.89 7.65 -1.11
C GLY A 254 17.51 7.98 -1.68
N LYS A 255 16.99 9.18 -1.39
CA LYS A 255 16.05 9.79 -2.33
C LYS A 255 16.86 10.14 -3.55
N ILE A 256 16.70 9.39 -4.65
CA ILE A 256 17.15 9.89 -5.94
C ILE A 256 16.34 11.17 -6.14
N ASN A 257 16.98 12.31 -5.86
CA ASN A 257 16.47 13.60 -6.27
C ASN A 257 16.31 13.46 -7.77
N SER A 258 15.09 13.26 -8.18
CA SER A 258 14.65 13.67 -9.48
C SER A 258 14.82 15.19 -9.45
N THR A 259 16.05 15.67 -9.71
CA THR A 259 16.31 17.05 -10.18
C THR A 259 15.66 17.29 -11.52
N GLU A 260 15.01 16.28 -12.08
CA GLU A 260 13.75 16.46 -12.79
C GLU A 260 12.62 16.22 -11.79
N GLN A 261 12.02 17.28 -11.22
CA GLN A 261 10.60 17.20 -10.82
C GLN A 261 9.86 16.40 -11.89
N PRO A 262 8.92 15.51 -11.52
CA PRO A 262 8.42 14.50 -12.44
C PRO A 262 8.02 15.21 -13.73
N LYS A 263 8.71 14.88 -14.83
CA LYS A 263 8.27 15.25 -16.18
C LYS A 263 6.78 14.99 -16.34
N ASN A 264 6.20 14.07 -15.56
CA ASN A 264 4.78 13.78 -15.44
C ASN A 264 3.85 14.94 -15.00
N ILE A 265 4.16 15.90 -14.11
CA ILE A 265 3.16 16.96 -13.81
C ILE A 265 3.09 17.98 -14.94
N ASP A 266 4.24 18.47 -15.40
CA ASP A 266 4.29 19.36 -16.57
C ASP A 266 3.79 18.65 -17.83
N GLU A 267 4.06 17.35 -17.99
CA GLU A 267 3.53 16.54 -19.09
C GLU A 267 2.04 16.25 -18.93
N ILE A 268 1.50 15.98 -17.72
CA ILE A 268 0.06 15.92 -17.48
C ILE A 268 -0.54 17.27 -17.88
N LEU A 269 -0.06 18.39 -17.33
CA LEU A 269 -0.55 19.73 -17.65
C LEU A 269 -0.38 20.07 -19.14
N ARG A 270 0.68 19.61 -19.82
CA ARG A 270 0.91 19.79 -21.27
C ARG A 270 0.00 18.90 -22.11
N LEU A 271 -0.16 17.62 -21.77
CA LEU A 271 -1.08 16.68 -22.41
C LEU A 271 -2.51 17.20 -22.30
N TRP A 272 -2.90 17.75 -21.15
CA TRP A 272 -4.17 18.45 -20.98
C TRP A 272 -4.29 19.70 -21.86
N LYS A 273 -3.28 20.57 -21.88
CA LYS A 273 -3.25 21.76 -22.75
C LYS A 273 -3.30 21.39 -24.25
N MET A 274 -2.91 20.18 -24.63
CA MET A 274 -2.89 19.69 -26.00
C MET A 274 -4.17 18.93 -26.40
N GLU A 275 -4.91 18.34 -25.45
CA GLU A 275 -6.04 17.45 -25.72
C GLU A 275 -7.43 18.13 -25.70
N ASP A 276 -7.60 19.36 -25.21
CA ASP A 276 -8.93 19.97 -25.14
C ASP A 276 -8.94 21.51 -25.30
N THR A 277 -9.64 22.00 -26.32
CA THR A 277 -9.97 23.42 -26.53
C THR A 277 -11.26 23.83 -25.81
N GLY A 278 -11.85 22.98 -24.96
CA GLY A 278 -13.15 23.19 -24.33
C GLY A 278 -13.25 23.06 -22.80
N SER A 279 -12.16 22.75 -22.06
CA SER A 279 -12.24 22.63 -20.60
C SER A 279 -12.06 23.97 -19.89
N GLU A 280 -12.98 24.35 -18.99
CA GLU A 280 -12.89 25.53 -18.09
C GLU A 280 -11.78 25.41 -17.02
N PHE A 281 -10.95 24.36 -17.07
CA PHE A 281 -9.88 24.12 -16.10
C PHE A 281 -8.75 25.15 -16.26
N SER A 282 -8.39 25.84 -15.18
CA SER A 282 -7.42 26.94 -15.19
C SER A 282 -6.22 26.67 -14.28
N LEU A 283 -5.04 27.16 -14.70
CA LEU A 283 -3.86 27.24 -13.83
C LEU A 283 -3.85 28.60 -13.14
N TYR A 284 -3.83 28.59 -11.81
CA TYR A 284 -3.85 29.80 -10.99
C TYR A 284 -2.46 30.09 -10.41
N ASP A 285 -2.11 31.37 -10.35
CA ASP A 285 -0.91 31.83 -9.67
C ASP A 285 -1.10 31.79 -8.14
N PHE A 286 -0.04 31.48 -7.42
CA PHE A 286 -0.09 31.40 -5.96
C PHE A 286 -0.55 32.71 -5.31
N SER A 287 -0.16 33.85 -5.86
CA SER A 287 -0.61 35.17 -5.40
C SER A 287 -2.12 35.34 -5.50
N GLN A 288 -2.73 34.90 -6.60
CA GLN A 288 -4.19 34.95 -6.78
C GLN A 288 -4.90 34.11 -5.73
N ILE A 289 -4.37 32.93 -5.42
CA ILE A 289 -4.91 32.04 -4.39
C ILE A 289 -4.73 32.64 -2.99
N ALA A 290 -3.57 33.22 -2.71
CA ALA A 290 -3.29 33.88 -1.44
C ALA A 290 -4.23 35.08 -1.22
N ASP A 291 -4.41 35.92 -2.23
CA ASP A 291 -5.32 37.08 -2.18
C ASP A 291 -6.78 36.62 -1.97
N ALA A 292 -7.23 35.61 -2.73
CA ALA A 292 -8.59 35.09 -2.63
C ALA A 292 -8.92 34.51 -1.23
N THR A 293 -7.91 34.03 -0.51
CA THR A 293 -8.04 33.37 0.80
C THR A 293 -7.63 34.26 1.98
N ASP A 294 -7.30 35.53 1.74
CA ASP A 294 -6.72 36.42 2.76
C ASP A 294 -5.47 35.78 3.41
N ASN A 295 -4.50 35.40 2.57
CA ASN A 295 -3.30 34.66 2.94
C ASN A 295 -3.58 33.37 3.74
N PHE A 296 -4.53 32.56 3.28
CA PHE A 296 -4.95 31.32 3.95
C PHE A 296 -5.40 31.57 5.41
N SER A 297 -6.12 32.67 5.64
CA SER A 297 -6.61 33.06 6.96
C SER A 297 -7.41 31.93 7.62
N PRO A 298 -7.19 31.63 8.92
CA PRO A 298 -7.96 30.61 9.63
C PRO A 298 -9.48 30.86 9.60
N GLY A 299 -9.92 32.13 9.51
CA GLY A 299 -11.33 32.49 9.41
C GLY A 299 -12.00 32.07 8.09
N LYS A 300 -11.22 31.65 7.09
CA LYS A 300 -11.70 31.15 5.79
C LYS A 300 -11.75 29.63 5.72
N ILE A 301 -11.33 28.90 6.76
CA ILE A 301 -11.34 27.43 6.76
C ILE A 301 -12.78 26.91 6.72
N LEU A 302 -13.08 26.09 5.71
CA LEU A 302 -14.34 25.36 5.55
C LEU A 302 -14.31 24.02 6.27
N GLY A 303 -13.13 23.38 6.30
CA GLY A 303 -12.91 22.09 6.96
C GLY A 303 -11.44 21.67 6.87
N GLN A 304 -11.07 20.68 7.67
CA GLN A 304 -9.72 20.10 7.68
C GLN A 304 -9.83 18.58 7.83
N GLY A 305 -9.31 17.85 6.84
CA GLY A 305 -9.26 16.38 6.84
C GLY A 305 -7.83 15.84 6.81
N GLY A 306 -7.68 14.54 6.61
CA GLY A 306 -6.37 13.87 6.46
C GLY A 306 -5.53 14.37 5.27
N PHE A 307 -6.14 15.13 4.37
CA PHE A 307 -5.55 15.60 3.12
C PHE A 307 -5.15 17.08 3.14
N GLY A 308 -5.42 17.78 4.25
CA GLY A 308 -5.12 19.20 4.42
C GLY A 308 -6.36 20.07 4.62
N PRO A 309 -6.15 21.37 4.89
CA PRO A 309 -7.23 22.35 5.05
C PRO A 309 -7.87 22.75 3.71
N VAL A 310 -9.18 22.99 3.75
CA VAL A 310 -9.96 23.58 2.65
C VAL A 310 -10.40 24.97 3.06
N TYR A 311 -10.14 25.96 2.21
CA TYR A 311 -10.47 27.36 2.43
C TYR A 311 -11.58 27.84 1.49
N LYS A 312 -12.40 28.77 1.96
CA LYS A 312 -13.28 29.57 1.10
C LYS A 312 -12.46 30.67 0.45
N GLY A 313 -12.44 30.70 -0.88
CA GLY A 313 -11.85 31.78 -1.67
C GLY A 313 -12.92 32.62 -2.34
N ILE A 314 -12.60 33.89 -2.61
CA ILE A 314 -13.40 34.76 -3.47
C ILE A 314 -12.45 35.40 -4.48
N PHE A 315 -12.63 35.13 -5.77
CA PHE A 315 -11.83 35.74 -6.83
C PHE A 315 -12.30 37.18 -7.13
N PRO A 316 -11.48 38.00 -7.84
CA PRO A 316 -11.80 39.41 -8.11
C PRO A 316 -13.11 39.65 -8.88
N ASP A 317 -13.55 38.66 -9.65
CA ASP A 317 -14.82 38.67 -10.38
C ASP A 317 -16.04 38.32 -9.49
N GLY A 318 -15.82 38.06 -8.21
CA GLY A 318 -16.84 37.67 -7.24
C GLY A 318 -17.11 36.17 -7.19
N GLN A 319 -16.41 35.35 -7.97
CA GLN A 319 -16.60 33.90 -7.96
C GLN A 319 -16.16 33.30 -6.62
N GLU A 320 -17.08 32.63 -5.94
CA GLU A 320 -16.76 31.87 -4.73
C GLU A 320 -16.21 30.48 -5.08
N VAL A 321 -15.11 30.09 -4.43
CA VAL A 321 -14.42 28.83 -4.68
C VAL A 321 -14.02 28.11 -3.40
N ALA A 322 -13.83 26.80 -3.49
CA ALA A 322 -13.24 25.99 -2.42
C ALA A 322 -11.78 25.63 -2.79
N ILE A 323 -10.83 26.02 -1.94
CA ILE A 323 -9.39 25.91 -2.19
C ILE A 323 -8.82 24.87 -1.24
N LYS A 324 -8.53 23.67 -1.76
CA LYS A 324 -7.96 22.54 -1.00
C LYS A 324 -6.44 22.62 -1.08
N LYS A 325 -5.80 23.00 0.03
CA LYS A 325 -4.34 23.05 0.15
C LYS A 325 -3.83 21.70 0.63
N LEU A 326 -3.15 20.97 -0.25
CA LEU A 326 -2.64 19.64 0.09
C LEU A 326 -1.39 19.75 0.96
N ALA A 327 -1.19 18.79 1.86
CA ALA A 327 -0.03 18.79 2.76
C ALA A 327 1.28 18.70 1.96
N ALA A 328 2.08 19.78 2.00
CA ALA A 328 3.28 20.01 1.16
C ALA A 328 4.31 18.87 1.14
N ARG A 329 4.35 18.01 2.18
CA ARG A 329 5.33 16.92 2.36
C ARG A 329 4.74 15.51 2.43
N SER A 330 3.43 15.36 2.16
CA SER A 330 2.79 14.04 2.17
C SER A 330 2.99 13.31 0.83
N ARG A 331 3.57 12.11 0.86
CA ARG A 331 3.63 11.20 -0.32
C ARG A 331 2.22 10.91 -0.85
N GLN A 332 1.25 10.80 0.05
CA GLN A 332 -0.16 10.58 -0.26
C GLN A 332 -0.79 11.79 -0.98
N GLY A 333 -0.50 13.01 -0.52
CA GLY A 333 -1.03 14.24 -1.11
C GLY A 333 -0.59 14.48 -2.57
N LEU A 334 0.63 14.07 -2.95
CA LEU A 334 1.07 14.14 -4.34
C LEU A 334 0.31 13.17 -5.26
N VAL A 335 0.03 11.95 -4.78
CA VAL A 335 -0.73 10.96 -5.56
C VAL A 335 -2.17 11.45 -5.76
N GLU A 336 -2.78 11.97 -4.70
CA GLU A 336 -4.13 12.53 -4.76
C GLU A 336 -4.22 13.71 -5.72
N PHE A 337 -3.26 14.64 -5.65
CA PHE A 337 -3.18 15.76 -6.56
C PHE A 337 -3.18 15.31 -8.03
N LYS A 338 -2.37 14.30 -8.36
CA LYS A 338 -2.30 13.73 -9.70
C LYS A 338 -3.61 13.05 -10.08
N ASN A 339 -4.17 12.22 -9.20
CA ASN A 339 -5.44 11.54 -9.44
C ASN A 339 -6.56 12.54 -9.70
N GLU A 340 -6.69 13.58 -8.87
CA GLU A 340 -7.74 14.59 -9.00
C GLU A 340 -7.60 15.37 -10.31
N ILE A 341 -6.38 15.77 -10.69
CA ILE A 341 -6.17 16.44 -11.99
C ILE A 341 -6.41 15.50 -13.17
N GLN A 342 -5.97 14.23 -13.09
CA GLN A 342 -6.13 13.27 -14.19
C GLN A 342 -7.57 12.81 -14.39
N LEU A 343 -8.34 12.69 -13.30
CA LEU A 343 -9.71 12.20 -13.30
C LEU A 343 -10.73 13.34 -13.36
N VAL A 344 -10.73 14.23 -12.37
CA VAL A 344 -11.83 15.19 -12.16
C VAL A 344 -11.86 16.27 -13.22
N ALA A 345 -10.72 16.67 -13.78
CA ALA A 345 -10.70 17.61 -14.90
C ALA A 345 -11.39 17.03 -16.17
N LYS A 346 -11.54 15.71 -16.26
CA LYS A 346 -12.16 14.98 -17.39
C LYS A 346 -13.63 14.62 -17.13
N LEU A 347 -14.10 14.83 -15.91
CA LEU A 347 -15.44 14.43 -15.47
C LEU A 347 -16.34 15.66 -15.42
N GLN A 348 -17.45 15.60 -16.15
CA GLN A 348 -18.45 16.65 -16.16
C GLN A 348 -19.82 16.00 -15.98
N HIS A 349 -20.39 16.20 -14.79
CA HIS A 349 -21.70 15.68 -14.46
C HIS A 349 -22.32 16.50 -13.32
N ARG A 350 -23.63 16.72 -13.35
CA ARG A 350 -24.34 17.58 -12.39
C ARG A 350 -24.23 17.12 -10.93
N HIS A 351 -23.96 15.82 -10.72
CA HIS A 351 -23.81 15.20 -9.40
C HIS A 351 -22.37 14.91 -9.00
N LEU A 352 -21.38 15.51 -9.68
CA LEU A 352 -19.97 15.46 -9.27
C LEU A 352 -19.47 16.90 -9.06
N VAL A 353 -18.63 17.12 -8.04
CA VAL A 353 -18.04 18.44 -7.79
C VAL A 353 -17.04 18.77 -8.88
N ARG A 354 -17.20 19.94 -9.50
CA ARG A 354 -16.35 20.41 -10.59
C ARG A 354 -15.01 20.94 -10.06
N LEU A 355 -13.92 20.41 -10.60
CA LEU A 355 -12.58 20.95 -10.42
C LEU A 355 -12.37 22.11 -11.41
N LEU A 356 -12.18 23.31 -10.89
CA LEU A 356 -11.99 24.54 -11.68
C LEU A 356 -10.53 24.74 -12.10
N GLY A 357 -9.58 24.17 -11.36
CA GLY A 357 -8.18 24.40 -11.63
C GLY A 357 -7.24 23.89 -10.56
N CYS A 358 -5.96 24.18 -10.76
CA CYS A 358 -4.93 23.94 -9.75
C CYS A 358 -3.90 25.07 -9.70
N CYS A 359 -3.16 25.11 -8.59
CA CYS A 359 -1.97 25.92 -8.42
C CYS A 359 -0.82 25.02 -7.94
N ILE A 360 0.34 25.19 -8.55
CA ILE A 360 1.59 24.52 -8.17
C ILE A 360 2.64 25.60 -7.98
N HIS A 361 3.15 25.73 -6.77
CA HIS A 361 4.18 26.72 -6.43
C HIS A 361 5.14 26.13 -5.40
N ASP A 362 6.39 25.90 -5.80
CA ASP A 362 7.39 25.18 -5.01
C ASP A 362 6.88 23.82 -4.47
N GLU A 363 6.76 23.66 -3.15
CA GLU A 363 6.23 22.44 -2.52
C GLU A 363 4.69 22.44 -2.46
N GLU A 364 4.04 23.58 -2.70
CA GLU A 364 2.60 23.77 -2.55
C GLU A 364 1.82 23.18 -3.74
N LYS A 365 0.80 22.40 -3.43
CA LYS A 365 -0.12 21.78 -4.39
C LYS A 365 -1.54 22.09 -3.95
N ILE A 366 -2.26 22.83 -4.78
CA ILE A 366 -3.56 23.40 -4.42
C ILE A 366 -4.56 23.07 -5.52
N LEU A 367 -5.72 22.58 -5.11
CA LEU A 367 -6.85 22.28 -6.00
C LEU A 367 -7.97 23.30 -5.75
N ILE A 368 -8.56 23.80 -6.82
CA ILE A 368 -9.61 24.82 -6.78
C ILE A 368 -10.90 24.18 -7.32
N TYR A 369 -11.94 24.14 -6.50
CA TYR A 369 -13.26 23.59 -6.84
C TYR A 369 -14.32 24.68 -6.79
N GLU A 370 -15.47 24.38 -7.41
CA GLU A 370 -16.69 25.15 -7.16
C GLU A 370 -17.04 25.14 -5.66
N TYR A 371 -17.52 26.27 -5.15
CA TYR A 371 -17.96 26.37 -3.77
C TYR A 371 -19.34 25.74 -3.58
N MET A 372 -19.46 24.89 -2.55
CA MET A 372 -20.71 24.22 -2.18
C MET A 372 -21.30 24.89 -0.94
N SER A 373 -22.36 25.68 -1.14
CA SER A 373 -22.90 26.58 -0.11
C SER A 373 -23.54 25.86 1.08
N ASN A 374 -24.06 24.65 0.88
CA ASN A 374 -24.67 23.84 1.93
C ASN A 374 -23.73 22.79 2.52
N LYS A 375 -22.40 22.92 2.41
CA LYS A 375 -21.44 21.98 3.04
C LYS A 375 -21.70 20.51 2.65
N SER A 376 -21.31 19.57 3.50
CA SER A 376 -21.40 18.12 3.30
C SER A 376 -22.66 17.51 3.92
N LEU A 377 -23.09 16.34 3.44
CA LEU A 377 -24.30 15.66 3.92
C LEU A 377 -24.22 15.27 5.40
N ASP A 378 -23.04 14.83 5.86
CA ASP A 378 -22.78 14.45 7.25
C ASP A 378 -22.99 15.60 8.25
N TYR A 379 -22.86 16.85 7.79
CA TYR A 379 -23.16 18.05 8.56
C TYR A 379 -24.64 18.13 8.94
N PHE A 380 -25.54 17.56 8.13
CA PHE A 380 -26.98 17.56 8.40
C PHE A 380 -27.43 16.28 9.09
N ILE A 381 -27.18 15.12 8.47
CA ILE A 381 -27.85 13.86 8.87
C ILE A 381 -27.43 13.36 10.25
N PHE A 382 -26.29 13.81 10.77
CA PHE A 382 -25.79 13.41 12.09
C PHE A 382 -25.87 14.49 13.16
N ASP A 383 -26.28 15.72 12.83
CA ASP A 383 -26.53 16.78 13.81
C ASP A 383 -28.03 16.81 14.13
N PRO A 384 -28.44 16.51 15.37
CA PRO A 384 -29.83 16.50 15.78
C PRO A 384 -30.62 17.76 15.44
N ASN A 385 -29.96 18.93 15.44
CA ASN A 385 -30.60 20.22 15.19
C ASN A 385 -30.73 20.53 13.70
N ARG A 386 -29.99 19.81 12.84
CA ARG A 386 -29.92 20.08 11.39
C ARG A 386 -30.64 19.02 10.57
N ARG A 387 -30.70 17.77 11.03
CA ARG A 387 -31.37 16.68 10.30
C ARG A 387 -32.84 16.96 9.96
N THR A 388 -33.52 17.79 10.75
CA THR A 388 -34.91 18.26 10.50
C THR A 388 -35.03 19.13 9.25
N SER A 389 -33.94 19.69 8.74
CA SER A 389 -33.93 20.44 7.47
C SER A 389 -33.92 19.55 6.23
N LEU A 390 -33.67 18.25 6.39
CA LEU A 390 -33.71 17.26 5.31
C LEU A 390 -34.89 16.30 5.54
N ASN A 391 -36.07 16.69 5.07
CA ASN A 391 -37.23 15.80 5.04
C ASN A 391 -37.03 14.63 4.07
N TRP A 392 -37.98 13.68 4.04
CA TRP A 392 -37.84 12.48 3.22
C TRP A 392 -37.59 12.81 1.75
N MET A 393 -38.39 13.71 1.17
CA MET A 393 -38.30 14.06 -0.24
C MET A 393 -36.92 14.63 -0.64
N ILE A 394 -36.31 15.44 0.24
CA ILE A 394 -34.95 15.94 0.02
C ILE A 394 -33.93 14.80 0.12
N ARG A 395 -34.08 13.89 1.09
CA ARG A 395 -33.21 12.71 1.23
C ARG A 395 -33.30 11.80 -0.01
N LEU A 396 -34.50 11.59 -0.55
CA LEU A 396 -34.71 10.84 -1.79
C LEU A 396 -33.96 11.46 -2.97
N LYS A 397 -34.14 12.77 -3.19
CA LYS A 397 -33.42 13.54 -4.22
C LYS A 397 -31.90 13.40 -4.08
N ILE A 398 -31.40 13.39 -2.84
CA ILE A 398 -29.98 13.18 -2.54
C ILE A 398 -29.54 11.77 -2.92
N VAL A 399 -30.28 10.73 -2.53
CA VAL A 399 -29.98 9.33 -2.86
C VAL A 399 -29.95 9.10 -4.37
N GLU A 400 -30.97 9.59 -5.08
CA GLU A 400 -31.05 9.49 -6.54
C GLU A 400 -29.88 10.19 -7.22
N GLY A 401 -29.54 11.42 -6.79
CA GLY A 401 -28.43 12.16 -7.37
C GLY A 401 -27.08 11.48 -7.13
N ILE A 402 -26.85 10.89 -5.94
CA ILE A 402 -25.65 10.09 -5.67
C ILE A 402 -25.61 8.87 -6.59
N ALA A 403 -26.74 8.15 -6.74
CA ALA A 403 -26.82 6.97 -7.58
C ALA A 403 -26.52 7.29 -9.06
N GLN A 404 -27.07 8.40 -9.57
CA GLN A 404 -26.78 8.90 -10.92
C GLN A 404 -25.31 9.30 -11.08
N GLY A 405 -24.72 9.95 -10.08
CA GLY A 405 -23.29 10.30 -10.07
C GLY A 405 -22.39 9.07 -10.16
N LEU A 406 -22.66 8.03 -9.38
CA LEU A 406 -21.92 6.77 -9.43
C LEU A 406 -22.14 5.99 -10.72
N LEU A 407 -23.37 5.93 -11.22
CA LEU A 407 -23.68 5.31 -12.52
C LEU A 407 -22.86 5.96 -13.64
N TYR A 408 -22.77 7.29 -13.64
CA TYR A 408 -21.91 8.00 -14.58
C TYR A 408 -20.44 7.56 -14.47
N LEU A 409 -19.89 7.46 -13.25
CA LEU A 409 -18.51 7.00 -13.06
C LEU A 409 -18.29 5.56 -13.52
N HIS A 410 -19.26 4.67 -13.32
CA HIS A 410 -19.11 3.24 -13.61
C HIS A 410 -19.35 2.87 -15.08
N GLU A 411 -20.27 3.58 -15.76
CA GLU A 411 -20.80 3.16 -17.06
C GLU A 411 -20.81 4.25 -18.14
N HIS A 412 -21.11 5.52 -17.81
CA HIS A 412 -21.33 6.56 -18.83
C HIS A 412 -20.16 7.52 -19.05
N SER A 413 -19.18 7.53 -18.16
CA SER A 413 -17.96 8.29 -18.35
C SER A 413 -17.05 7.59 -19.35
N ARG A 414 -16.17 8.36 -20.01
CA ARG A 414 -15.23 7.83 -21.01
C ARG A 414 -14.31 6.73 -20.46
N LEU A 415 -14.02 6.80 -19.17
CA LEU A 415 -13.17 5.87 -18.43
C LEU A 415 -13.98 5.35 -17.26
N ARG A 416 -14.10 4.03 -17.11
CA ARG A 416 -14.72 3.45 -15.91
C ARG A 416 -13.89 3.86 -14.68
N ILE A 417 -14.52 4.49 -13.71
CA ILE A 417 -13.86 5.01 -12.50
C ILE A 417 -14.51 4.40 -11.27
N ILE A 418 -13.67 3.94 -10.33
CA ILE A 418 -14.10 3.49 -9.01
C ILE A 418 -13.67 4.56 -8.00
N HIS A 419 -14.62 5.11 -7.23
CA HIS A 419 -14.42 6.22 -6.31
C HIS A 419 -13.59 5.84 -5.07
N ARG A 420 -13.88 4.67 -4.47
CA ARG A 420 -13.17 4.05 -3.32
C ARG A 420 -13.29 4.73 -1.97
N ASP A 421 -13.74 5.98 -1.91
CA ASP A 421 -13.97 6.70 -0.65
C ASP A 421 -15.33 7.40 -0.61
N LEU A 422 -16.38 6.69 -1.05
CA LEU A 422 -17.74 7.21 -0.97
C LEU A 422 -18.24 7.15 0.49
N LYS A 423 -18.65 8.30 1.04
CA LYS A 423 -19.15 8.46 2.42
C LYS A 423 -19.91 9.78 2.56
N ALA A 424 -20.65 9.95 3.65
CA ALA A 424 -21.50 11.13 3.86
C ALA A 424 -20.71 12.46 3.83
N SER A 425 -19.48 12.50 4.34
CA SER A 425 -18.65 13.71 4.31
C SER A 425 -18.10 14.07 2.93
N ASN A 426 -18.14 13.13 1.98
CA ASN A 426 -17.73 13.34 0.59
C ASN A 426 -18.91 13.65 -0.35
N ILE A 427 -20.14 13.75 0.17
CA ILE A 427 -21.30 14.25 -0.56
C ILE A 427 -21.51 15.70 -0.18
N LEU A 428 -21.23 16.64 -1.09
CA LEU A 428 -21.47 18.06 -0.88
C LEU A 428 -22.84 18.48 -1.44
N LEU A 429 -23.44 19.51 -0.85
CA LEU A 429 -24.75 20.02 -1.22
C LEU A 429 -24.65 21.45 -1.77
N ASP A 430 -25.25 21.69 -2.93
CA ASP A 430 -25.33 23.03 -3.53
C ASP A 430 -26.44 23.88 -2.88
N SER A 431 -26.67 25.09 -3.38
CA SER A 431 -27.68 26.02 -2.84
C SER A 431 -29.10 25.49 -2.87
N GLU A 432 -29.39 24.50 -3.73
CA GLU A 432 -30.70 23.87 -3.89
C GLU A 432 -30.75 22.46 -3.28
N LEU A 433 -29.76 22.13 -2.44
CA LEU A 433 -29.59 20.84 -1.79
C LEU A 433 -29.45 19.67 -2.79
N ASN A 434 -28.96 19.93 -4.01
CA ASN A 434 -28.59 18.85 -4.92
C ASN A 434 -27.26 18.23 -4.46
N PRO A 435 -27.12 16.89 -4.50
CA PRO A 435 -25.89 16.21 -4.11
C PRO A 435 -24.83 16.31 -5.21
N LYS A 436 -23.58 16.50 -4.79
CA LYS A 436 -22.39 16.34 -5.61
C LYS A 436 -21.33 15.49 -4.91
N ILE A 437 -20.89 14.43 -5.57
CA ILE A 437 -19.80 13.56 -5.10
C ILE A 437 -18.48 14.30 -5.24
N SER A 438 -17.66 14.25 -4.19
CA SER A 438 -16.38 14.94 -4.07
C SER A 438 -15.27 14.01 -3.59
N ASP A 439 -14.03 14.52 -3.60
CA ASP A 439 -12.82 13.85 -3.08
C ASP A 439 -12.39 12.60 -3.86
N PHE A 440 -11.96 12.83 -5.11
CA PHE A 440 -11.49 11.79 -6.02
C PHE A 440 -10.02 11.44 -5.82
N GLY A 441 -9.35 11.94 -4.78
CA GLY A 441 -7.92 11.69 -4.54
C GLY A 441 -7.59 10.19 -4.46
N MET A 442 -8.57 9.37 -4.08
CA MET A 442 -8.43 7.92 -3.92
C MET A 442 -8.94 7.11 -5.11
N ALA A 443 -9.64 7.77 -6.05
CA ALA A 443 -10.31 7.14 -7.18
C ALA A 443 -9.32 6.48 -8.14
N ARG A 444 -9.79 5.51 -8.91
CA ARG A 444 -8.98 4.76 -9.88
C ARG A 444 -9.70 4.56 -11.19
N ILE A 445 -8.94 4.71 -12.29
CA ILE A 445 -9.35 4.25 -13.62
C ILE A 445 -9.34 2.73 -13.61
N PHE A 446 -10.41 2.15 -14.12
CA PHE A 446 -10.58 0.72 -14.28
C PHE A 446 -10.64 0.40 -15.78
N PRO A 447 -9.82 -0.54 -16.28
CA PRO A 447 -9.92 -1.01 -17.66
C PRO A 447 -11.34 -1.51 -17.96
N SER A 448 -11.91 -1.12 -19.09
CA SER A 448 -13.32 -1.38 -19.43
C SER A 448 -13.66 -2.88 -19.55
N ASP A 449 -12.66 -3.71 -19.82
CA ASP A 449 -12.70 -5.17 -20.01
C ASP A 449 -12.51 -5.98 -18.71
N ALA A 450 -11.95 -5.37 -17.66
CA ALA A 450 -11.80 -6.02 -16.37
C ALA A 450 -13.10 -5.95 -15.55
N THR A 451 -13.41 -7.03 -14.83
CA THR A 451 -14.55 -7.11 -13.88
C THR A 451 -14.11 -6.89 -12.43
N GLN A 452 -12.87 -7.25 -12.10
CA GLN A 452 -12.25 -7.11 -10.78
C GLN A 452 -10.72 -6.98 -10.92
N THR A 453 -10.06 -6.32 -9.97
CA THR A 453 -8.60 -6.21 -9.90
C THR A 453 -8.12 -6.39 -8.47
N LYS A 454 -6.99 -7.08 -8.28
CA LYS A 454 -6.35 -7.20 -6.98
C LYS A 454 -5.36 -6.05 -6.76
N THR A 455 -5.45 -5.37 -5.62
CA THR A 455 -4.54 -4.28 -5.23
C THR A 455 -3.92 -4.55 -3.86
N SER A 456 -2.61 -4.30 -3.73
CA SER A 456 -1.90 -4.35 -2.45
C SER A 456 -2.06 -3.06 -1.63
N ARG A 457 -2.52 -1.97 -2.26
CA ARG A 457 -2.78 -0.68 -1.61
C ARG A 457 -4.24 -0.56 -1.20
N LEU A 458 -4.50 -0.88 0.06
CA LEU A 458 -5.80 -0.71 0.72
C LEU A 458 -5.94 0.73 1.21
N VAL A 459 -6.88 1.47 0.63
CA VAL A 459 -7.19 2.85 1.03
C VAL A 459 -8.70 3.09 0.95
N GLY A 460 -9.23 3.93 1.83
CA GLY A 460 -10.64 4.32 1.93
C GLY A 460 -11.02 4.57 3.39
N THR A 461 -12.30 4.77 3.68
CA THR A 461 -12.79 4.97 5.05
C THR A 461 -13.33 3.67 5.65
N TYR A 462 -12.81 3.29 6.83
CA TYR A 462 -13.32 2.14 7.59
C TYR A 462 -14.83 2.28 7.86
N GLY A 463 -15.57 1.18 7.75
CA GLY A 463 -17.04 1.18 7.84
C GLY A 463 -17.75 1.34 6.49
N TYR A 464 -17.08 1.87 5.46
CA TYR A 464 -17.61 1.97 4.09
C TYR A 464 -16.93 1.01 3.11
N MET A 465 -15.80 0.40 3.49
CA MET A 465 -15.07 -0.54 2.64
C MET A 465 -15.82 -1.87 2.51
N ALA A 466 -15.98 -2.33 1.28
CA ALA A 466 -16.47 -3.68 1.00
C ALA A 466 -15.54 -4.76 1.59
N PRO A 467 -16.09 -5.88 2.09
CA PRO A 467 -15.30 -6.93 2.74
C PRO A 467 -14.24 -7.55 1.82
N GLU A 468 -14.57 -7.88 0.58
CA GLU A 468 -13.62 -8.46 -0.39
C GLU A 468 -12.48 -7.49 -0.74
N TYR A 469 -12.76 -6.19 -0.71
CA TYR A 469 -11.75 -5.17 -0.89
C TYR A 469 -10.86 -5.05 0.34
N ALA A 470 -11.45 -5.00 1.55
CA ALA A 470 -10.71 -4.84 2.79
C ALA A 470 -9.85 -6.06 3.15
N PHE A 471 -10.35 -7.28 2.93
CA PHE A 471 -9.66 -8.52 3.31
C PHE A 471 -8.76 -9.08 2.22
N GLU A 472 -9.16 -8.98 0.94
CA GLU A 472 -8.44 -9.64 -0.16
C GLU A 472 -7.81 -8.65 -1.15
N GLY A 473 -8.08 -7.35 -1.00
CA GLY A 473 -7.66 -6.33 -1.94
C GLY A 473 -8.39 -6.41 -3.28
N LEU A 474 -9.53 -7.09 -3.36
CA LEU A 474 -10.32 -7.22 -4.58
C LEU A 474 -11.18 -5.97 -4.78
N LEU A 475 -10.83 -5.18 -5.79
CA LEU A 475 -11.49 -3.94 -6.14
C LEU A 475 -12.33 -4.10 -7.40
N SER A 476 -13.58 -3.61 -7.36
CA SER A 476 -14.49 -3.55 -8.50
C SER A 476 -15.51 -2.42 -8.32
N ILE A 477 -16.37 -2.19 -9.32
CA ILE A 477 -17.51 -1.27 -9.19
C ILE A 477 -18.43 -1.64 -8.02
N LYS A 478 -18.48 -2.94 -7.64
CA LYS A 478 -19.28 -3.43 -6.51
C LYS A 478 -18.72 -3.00 -5.15
N SER A 479 -17.47 -2.54 -5.11
CA SER A 479 -16.90 -1.95 -3.91
C SER A 479 -17.53 -0.59 -3.62
N ASP A 480 -17.77 0.25 -4.63
CA ASP A 480 -18.51 1.51 -4.49
C ASP A 480 -20.00 1.27 -4.19
N VAL A 481 -20.60 0.23 -4.78
CA VAL A 481 -21.99 -0.16 -4.48
C VAL A 481 -22.16 -0.48 -2.99
N PHE A 482 -21.18 -1.19 -2.39
CA PHE A 482 -21.21 -1.44 -0.96
C PHE A 482 -21.17 -0.14 -0.16
N SER A 483 -20.24 0.77 -0.49
CA SER A 483 -20.14 2.08 0.17
C SER A 483 -21.43 2.91 0.01
N PHE A 484 -22.08 2.82 -1.15
CA PHE A 484 -23.39 3.45 -1.40
C PHE A 484 -24.48 2.86 -0.50
N GLY A 485 -24.50 1.54 -0.34
CA GLY A 485 -25.43 0.87 0.58
C GLY A 485 -25.27 1.32 2.03
N VAL A 486 -24.02 1.43 2.51
CA VAL A 486 -23.73 1.98 3.84
C VAL A 486 -24.23 3.42 3.95
N LEU A 487 -23.92 4.27 2.96
CA LEU A 487 -24.37 5.66 2.92
C LEU A 487 -25.90 5.79 2.92
N LEU A 488 -26.60 4.91 2.21
CA LEU A 488 -28.06 4.88 2.18
C LEU A 488 -28.65 4.52 3.55
N LEU A 489 -28.05 3.56 4.27
CA LEU A 489 -28.43 3.26 5.65
C LEU A 489 -28.24 4.46 6.58
N GLU A 490 -27.16 5.24 6.41
CA GLU A 490 -26.93 6.46 7.19
C GLU A 490 -27.98 7.54 6.87
N ILE A 491 -28.36 7.70 5.60
CA ILE A 491 -29.38 8.66 5.17
C ILE A 491 -30.77 8.30 5.75
N ILE A 492 -31.13 7.02 5.75
CA ILE A 492 -32.42 6.55 6.27
C ILE A 492 -32.49 6.70 7.80
N SER A 493 -31.41 6.35 8.49
CA SER A 493 -31.42 6.24 9.96
C SER A 493 -30.95 7.50 10.70
N GLY A 494 -30.21 8.39 10.03
CA GLY A 494 -29.49 9.49 10.67
C GLY A 494 -28.38 9.04 11.63
N LYS A 495 -27.93 7.78 11.53
CA LYS A 495 -26.94 7.16 12.43
C LYS A 495 -25.62 6.94 11.68
N ARG A 496 -24.48 7.12 12.36
CA ARG A 496 -23.14 6.96 11.76
C ARG A 496 -22.76 5.49 11.67
N SER A 497 -22.15 5.08 10.56
CA SER A 497 -21.57 3.74 10.41
C SER A 497 -20.30 3.56 11.26
N ALA A 498 -19.50 4.62 11.38
CA ALA A 498 -18.23 4.59 12.11
C ALA A 498 -18.40 4.91 13.61
N GLY A 499 -18.29 3.88 14.45
CA GLY A 499 -18.25 3.99 15.92
C GLY A 499 -19.04 2.87 16.58
N PHE A 500 -18.47 2.22 17.61
CA PHE A 500 -19.18 1.27 18.45
C PHE A 500 -20.22 2.05 19.28
N GLN A 501 -21.42 2.20 18.73
CA GLN A 501 -22.54 2.88 19.36
C GLN A 501 -23.60 1.85 19.75
N HIS A 502 -23.97 1.85 21.03
CA HIS A 502 -25.10 1.04 21.52
C HIS A 502 -26.39 1.60 20.93
N TYR A 503 -26.95 0.91 19.94
CA TYR A 503 -28.22 1.28 19.32
C TYR A 503 -29.39 0.61 20.07
N GLY A 504 -29.86 1.22 21.16
CA GLY A 504 -31.00 0.72 21.96
C GLY A 504 -30.60 -0.15 23.15
N GLU A 505 -31.56 -0.90 23.71
CA GLU A 505 -31.37 -1.77 24.89
C GLU A 505 -30.56 -3.06 24.60
N GLY A 506 -29.90 -3.15 23.44
CA GLY A 506 -29.11 -4.31 22.99
C GLY A 506 -27.63 -3.99 22.69
N GLU A 507 -26.78 -5.03 22.73
CA GLU A 507 -25.34 -4.99 22.44
C GLU A 507 -25.04 -4.91 20.93
N PHE A 508 -25.46 -3.86 20.23
CA PHE A 508 -25.10 -3.70 18.81
C PHE A 508 -23.79 -2.95 18.64
N HIS A 509 -22.92 -3.50 17.79
CA HIS A 509 -21.56 -2.98 17.57
C HIS A 509 -21.37 -2.35 16.16
N ASN A 510 -22.37 -2.42 15.27
CA ASN A 510 -22.28 -2.02 13.85
C ASN A 510 -23.67 -1.60 13.28
N LEU A 511 -23.73 -0.50 12.51
CA LEU A 511 -24.95 -0.02 11.82
C LEU A 511 -25.58 -1.05 10.89
N LEU A 512 -24.78 -1.80 10.12
CA LEU A 512 -25.30 -2.82 9.20
C LEU A 512 -26.03 -3.93 9.97
N GLN A 513 -25.49 -4.32 11.13
CA GLN A 513 -26.05 -5.38 11.97
C GLN A 513 -27.39 -4.94 12.54
N TYR A 514 -27.45 -3.70 13.02
CA TYR A 514 -28.67 -3.09 13.50
C TYR A 514 -29.73 -3.01 12.38
N ALA A 515 -29.37 -2.56 11.17
CA ALA A 515 -30.29 -2.48 10.04
C ALA A 515 -30.89 -3.84 9.66
N TRP A 516 -30.06 -4.88 9.60
CA TRP A 516 -30.51 -6.22 9.25
C TRP A 516 -31.40 -6.85 10.30
N GLN A 517 -31.09 -6.67 11.59
CA GLN A 517 -31.95 -7.20 12.64
C GLN A 517 -33.32 -6.53 12.61
N MET A 518 -33.37 -5.21 12.46
CA MET A 518 -34.65 -4.50 12.32
C MET A 518 -35.42 -5.00 11.08
N TRP A 519 -34.73 -5.35 10.01
CA TRP A 519 -35.36 -5.97 8.82
C TRP A 519 -35.90 -7.38 9.10
N GLU A 520 -35.07 -8.27 9.66
CA GLU A 520 -35.38 -9.68 9.92
C GLU A 520 -36.51 -9.84 10.96
N GLU A 521 -36.57 -8.95 11.95
CA GLU A 521 -37.62 -8.93 12.97
C GLU A 521 -38.89 -8.19 12.52
N GLU A 522 -38.97 -7.72 11.28
CA GLU A 522 -40.08 -6.90 10.74
C GLU A 522 -40.28 -5.56 11.50
N ARG A 523 -39.25 -5.10 12.21
CA ARG A 523 -39.19 -3.86 13.02
C ARG A 523 -38.46 -2.71 12.30
N TRP A 524 -38.42 -2.75 10.98
CA TRP A 524 -37.70 -1.79 10.13
C TRP A 524 -38.06 -0.32 10.40
N HIS A 525 -39.28 -0.04 10.85
CA HIS A 525 -39.72 1.31 11.20
C HIS A 525 -38.90 1.94 12.33
N GLU A 526 -38.37 1.13 13.26
CA GLU A 526 -37.49 1.60 14.35
C GLU A 526 -36.11 2.04 13.85
N PHE A 527 -35.71 1.60 12.65
CA PHE A 527 -34.43 1.97 12.06
C PHE A 527 -34.44 3.42 11.54
N ILE A 528 -35.61 3.90 11.12
CA ILE A 528 -35.82 5.18 10.42
C ILE A 528 -35.54 6.35 11.37
N ASP A 529 -34.95 7.41 10.81
CA ASP A 529 -34.76 8.67 11.52
C ASP A 529 -36.11 9.32 11.85
N GLN A 530 -36.42 9.41 13.15
CA GLN A 530 -37.66 10.02 13.65
C GLN A 530 -37.86 11.47 13.19
N SER A 531 -36.78 12.19 12.82
CA SER A 531 -36.89 13.55 12.30
C SER A 531 -37.50 13.64 10.90
N ILE A 532 -37.64 12.52 10.18
CA ILE A 532 -38.32 12.45 8.90
C ILE A 532 -39.83 12.67 9.06
N GLY A 533 -40.39 12.37 10.25
CA GLY A 533 -41.84 12.43 10.50
C GLY A 533 -42.61 11.39 9.69
N ASP A 534 -43.92 11.59 9.52
CA ASP A 534 -44.82 10.69 8.78
C ASP A 534 -44.94 11.08 7.29
N GLU A 535 -44.02 11.88 6.75
CA GLU A 535 -44.05 12.43 5.38
C GLU A 535 -43.53 11.44 4.30
N TYR A 536 -43.69 10.13 4.52
CA TYR A 536 -43.26 9.10 3.57
C TYR A 536 -44.29 7.99 3.43
N GLU A 537 -44.42 7.46 2.21
CA GLU A 537 -45.18 6.24 1.98
C GLU A 537 -44.40 5.04 2.54
N PRO A 538 -44.99 4.21 3.42
CA PRO A 538 -44.29 3.07 4.05
C PRO A 538 -43.68 2.10 3.03
N GLY A 539 -44.35 1.88 1.90
CA GLY A 539 -43.86 1.05 0.81
C GLY A 539 -42.58 1.59 0.17
N ASP A 540 -42.48 2.90 0.00
CA ASP A 540 -41.29 3.56 -0.55
C ASP A 540 -40.13 3.41 0.44
N MET A 541 -40.32 3.78 1.70
CA MET A 541 -39.25 3.67 2.71
C MET A 541 -38.73 2.23 2.83
N MET A 542 -39.63 1.24 2.81
CA MET A 542 -39.28 -0.17 2.79
C MET A 542 -38.44 -0.53 1.55
N LYS A 543 -38.81 -0.05 0.36
CA LYS A 543 -38.07 -0.24 -0.89
C LYS A 543 -36.63 0.29 -0.78
N TYR A 544 -36.45 1.48 -0.21
CA TYR A 544 -35.11 2.08 -0.02
C TYR A 544 -34.25 1.34 1.00
N LEU A 545 -34.83 0.93 2.14
CA LEU A 545 -34.11 0.12 3.12
C LEU A 545 -33.68 -1.23 2.55
N ARG A 546 -34.58 -1.89 1.82
CA ARG A 546 -34.32 -3.15 1.11
C ARG A 546 -33.17 -3.00 0.11
N LEU A 547 -33.21 -1.94 -0.69
CA LEU A 547 -32.17 -1.62 -1.65
C LEU A 547 -30.82 -1.39 -0.97
N ALA A 548 -30.80 -0.69 0.18
CA ALA A 548 -29.60 -0.47 0.98
C ALA A 548 -28.99 -1.80 1.44
N LEU A 549 -29.83 -2.71 1.95
CA LEU A 549 -29.42 -4.05 2.38
C LEU A 549 -28.88 -4.89 1.20
N MET A 550 -29.49 -4.83 0.02
CA MET A 550 -28.96 -5.47 -1.19
C MET A 550 -27.60 -4.92 -1.63
N CYS A 551 -27.31 -3.66 -1.34
CA CYS A 551 -26.02 -3.06 -1.65
C CYS A 551 -24.90 -3.53 -0.70
N VAL A 552 -25.22 -3.89 0.56
CA VAL A 552 -24.23 -4.29 1.58
C VAL A 552 -24.04 -5.80 1.75
N GLN A 553 -24.42 -6.59 0.73
CA GLN A 553 -24.27 -8.05 0.74
C GLN A 553 -22.81 -8.49 0.87
N VAL A 554 -22.57 -9.62 1.55
CA VAL A 554 -21.21 -10.21 1.73
C VAL A 554 -20.53 -10.41 0.38
N LYS A 555 -21.21 -11.07 -0.55
CA LYS A 555 -20.65 -11.40 -1.86
C LYS A 555 -20.91 -10.24 -2.83
N ALA A 556 -19.85 -9.72 -3.44
CA ALA A 556 -19.94 -8.67 -4.45
C ALA A 556 -20.85 -9.01 -5.64
N VAL A 557 -20.97 -10.30 -5.99
CA VAL A 557 -21.84 -10.78 -7.07
C VAL A 557 -23.32 -10.68 -6.73
N ASP A 558 -23.69 -10.71 -5.45
CA ASP A 558 -25.08 -10.61 -4.99
C ASP A 558 -25.56 -9.15 -4.89
N ARG A 559 -24.64 -8.18 -4.97
CA ARG A 559 -24.97 -6.74 -4.99
C ARG A 559 -25.46 -6.33 -6.38
N PRO A 560 -26.45 -5.43 -6.49
CA PRO A 560 -26.85 -4.87 -7.79
C PRO A 560 -25.72 -4.02 -8.41
N THR A 561 -25.82 -3.70 -9.70
CA THR A 561 -25.02 -2.63 -10.32
C THR A 561 -25.65 -1.27 -10.07
N MET A 562 -24.92 -0.17 -10.31
CA MET A 562 -25.52 1.16 -10.21
C MET A 562 -26.63 1.39 -11.24
N SER A 563 -26.55 0.73 -12.41
CA SER A 563 -27.61 0.76 -13.42
C SER A 563 -28.89 0.07 -12.91
N ASP A 564 -28.75 -1.11 -12.30
CA ASP A 564 -29.87 -1.79 -11.64
C ASP A 564 -30.47 -0.93 -10.51
N ILE A 565 -29.62 -0.29 -9.70
CA ILE A 565 -30.05 0.61 -8.61
C ILE A 565 -30.85 1.77 -9.18
N VAL A 566 -30.35 2.48 -10.18
CA VAL A 566 -31.04 3.61 -10.81
C VAL A 566 -32.37 3.17 -11.44
N ALA A 567 -32.42 2.00 -12.08
CA ALA A 567 -33.65 1.45 -12.62
C ALA A 567 -34.68 1.16 -11.52
N MET A 568 -34.26 0.51 -10.42
CA MET A 568 -35.10 0.23 -9.26
C MET A 568 -35.60 1.52 -8.58
N LEU A 569 -34.79 2.56 -8.52
CA LEU A 569 -35.19 3.86 -7.96
C LEU A 569 -36.23 4.56 -8.84
N SER A 570 -36.08 4.48 -10.17
CA SER A 570 -36.90 5.24 -11.14
C SER A 570 -38.25 4.60 -11.46
N SER A 571 -38.51 3.36 -11.04
CA SER A 571 -39.73 2.63 -11.36
C SER A 571 -40.41 2.10 -10.11
N ASP A 572 -41.71 2.37 -9.99
CA ASP A 572 -42.55 1.85 -8.91
C ASP A 572 -42.96 0.39 -9.15
N ASP A 573 -42.91 -0.07 -10.40
CA ASP A 573 -43.33 -1.43 -10.81
C ASP A 573 -42.21 -2.49 -10.65
N ILE A 574 -40.96 -2.08 -10.44
CA ILE A 574 -39.84 -3.02 -10.30
C ILE A 574 -39.81 -3.57 -8.87
N THR A 575 -40.08 -4.88 -8.75
CA THR A 575 -39.99 -5.58 -7.48
C THR A 575 -38.52 -5.76 -7.10
N VAL A 576 -38.07 -5.08 -6.05
CA VAL A 576 -36.73 -5.25 -5.48
C VAL A 576 -36.64 -6.69 -4.91
N PRO A 577 -35.58 -7.48 -5.19
CA PRO A 577 -35.40 -8.83 -4.62
C PRO A 577 -35.18 -8.84 -3.09
N GLU A 578 -35.46 -9.97 -2.42
CA GLU A 578 -35.26 -10.06 -0.96
C GLU A 578 -33.75 -10.03 -0.65
N PRO A 579 -33.28 -9.19 0.29
CA PRO A 579 -31.87 -9.13 0.65
C PRO A 579 -31.47 -10.38 1.43
N ARG A 580 -30.22 -10.83 1.26
CA ARG A 580 -29.61 -11.84 2.13
C ARG A 580 -28.80 -11.17 3.23
N GLN A 581 -28.19 -11.96 4.12
CA GLN A 581 -27.42 -11.43 5.24
C GLN A 581 -26.23 -10.54 4.77
N PRO A 582 -26.13 -9.28 5.25
CA PRO A 582 -25.01 -8.38 5.00
C PRO A 582 -23.67 -8.85 5.57
N ALA A 583 -22.59 -8.18 5.18
CA ALA A 583 -21.26 -8.42 5.72
C ALA A 583 -21.08 -7.93 7.17
N TYR A 584 -20.92 -8.85 8.13
CA TYR A 584 -20.50 -8.52 9.50
C TYR A 584 -19.07 -8.97 9.77
N SER A 585 -18.26 -8.09 10.36
CA SER A 585 -16.99 -8.47 10.97
C SER A 585 -17.29 -9.12 12.33
N TYR A 586 -17.01 -10.43 12.46
CA TYR A 586 -16.91 -11.04 13.78
C TYR A 586 -15.67 -10.49 14.48
N THR A 587 -15.85 -9.59 15.44
CA THR A 587 -14.86 -9.39 16.51
C THR A 587 -15.47 -9.80 17.85
N ARG A 588 -15.49 -11.12 18.08
CA ARG A 588 -15.22 -11.76 19.38
C ARG A 588 -15.10 -13.26 19.17
N VAL A 589 -13.89 -13.79 19.30
CA VAL A 589 -13.69 -15.20 19.61
C VAL A 589 -13.80 -15.32 21.13
N ASP A 590 -14.99 -15.61 21.65
CA ASP A 590 -15.08 -16.25 22.95
C ASP A 590 -14.73 -17.73 22.73
N VAL A 591 -13.48 -18.09 22.99
CA VAL A 591 -13.05 -19.49 23.05
C VAL A 591 -13.55 -20.06 24.37
N SER A 592 -14.84 -20.33 24.50
CA SER A 592 -15.31 -21.38 25.40
C SER A 592 -15.28 -22.70 24.65
N VAL A 593 -14.06 -23.16 24.30
CA VAL A 593 -13.88 -24.50 23.76
C VAL A 593 -13.57 -25.42 24.93
N ASN A 594 -14.57 -26.20 25.32
CA ASN A 594 -14.39 -27.43 26.09
C ASN A 594 -13.50 -28.37 25.27
N ILE A 595 -12.20 -28.36 25.56
CA ILE A 595 -11.29 -29.41 25.11
C ILE A 595 -10.83 -30.18 26.35
N ASN A 596 -11.36 -31.39 26.49
CA ASN A 596 -10.75 -32.43 27.31
C ASN A 596 -9.34 -32.71 26.77
N LEU A 597 -8.32 -32.09 27.35
CA LEU A 597 -6.95 -32.59 27.28
C LEU A 597 -6.54 -33.13 28.64
N SER A 598 -6.38 -34.46 28.69
CA SER A 598 -5.66 -35.14 29.76
C SER A 598 -4.23 -34.63 29.79
N CYS A 599 -3.87 -33.90 30.85
CA CYS A 599 -2.49 -33.59 31.16
C CYS A 599 -2.20 -34.10 32.58
N THR A 600 -1.17 -34.93 32.66
CA THR A 600 -0.67 -35.55 33.87
C THR A 600 -0.20 -34.49 34.87
N ARG A 601 -0.64 -34.72 36.09
CA ARG A 601 -0.36 -34.00 37.32
C ARG A 601 1.13 -34.06 37.64
N ASN A 602 1.76 -32.89 37.79
CA ASN A 602 2.95 -32.73 38.61
C ASN A 602 2.68 -31.59 39.59
N ASP A 603 2.57 -31.98 40.86
CA ASP A 603 2.37 -31.12 42.01
C ASP A 603 3.52 -30.12 42.16
N ILE A 604 3.21 -28.84 42.39
CA ILE A 604 3.93 -27.97 43.34
C ILE A 604 2.90 -26.97 43.91
N THR A 605 2.80 -26.99 45.22
CA THR A 605 1.88 -26.27 46.09
C THR A 605 2.42 -24.87 46.37
N LEU A 606 1.57 -23.83 46.30
CA LEU A 606 1.76 -22.57 47.04
C LEU A 606 0.44 -22.17 47.68
N THR A 607 0.35 -22.45 48.98
CA THR A 607 -0.73 -22.07 49.89
C THR A 607 -0.67 -20.57 50.17
N THR A 608 -1.80 -19.89 50.08
CA THR A 608 -2.02 -18.56 50.69
C THR A 608 -2.84 -18.75 51.96
N THR A 609 -2.39 -18.17 53.07
CA THR A 609 -3.26 -17.78 54.18
C THR A 609 -2.61 -16.62 54.93
N ASP A 610 -3.27 -15.46 54.87
CA ASP A 610 -3.12 -14.38 55.84
C ASP A 610 -4.15 -14.61 56.95
N GLY A 611 -3.75 -14.50 58.22
CA GLY A 611 -4.70 -14.43 59.34
C GLY A 611 -4.30 -15.15 60.64
N ARG A 612 -3.60 -14.40 61.50
CA ARG A 612 -3.26 -14.57 62.93
C ARG A 612 -2.15 -15.53 63.32
#